data_AF-A0A3R6ZP28-F1
#
_entry.id   AF-A0A3R6ZP28-F1
#
_cell.length_a   1.000
_cell.length_b   1.000
_cell.length_c   1.000
_cell.angle_alpha   90.00
_cell.angle_beta   90.00
_cell.angle_gamma   90.00
#
_symmetry.space_group_name_H-M   'P 1'
#
loop_
_entity.id
_entity.type
_entity.pdbx_description
1 polymer ?
#
loop_
_entity_poly.entity_id
_entity_poly.type
_entity_poly.pdbx_seq_one_letter_code
_entity_poly.pdbx_strand_id
1 'polypeptide(L)'
;MATKYRFDERVAIVTGAGAGLGRAYAHLLAAHGAKVYVDVATLYVAPTIAYLCHESAPCTGSVFESGGGWVAQVQFTRAEGHFFNLDKPISIEAVADQWKDITDFSKATNPELDEVTPQLKQIMSKI
;
A
#
# COMPACT_ATOMS: atom_id res chain seq x y z
N MET A 1 -15.19 -10.07 11.25
CA MET A 1 -16.35 -9.77 10.38
C MET A 1 -15.85 -9.71 8.95
N ALA A 2 -16.39 -10.52 8.04
CA ALA A 2 -16.04 -10.43 6.61
C ALA A 2 -16.52 -9.06 6.08
N THR A 3 -15.64 -8.28 5.47
CA THR A 3 -15.98 -6.97 4.91
C THR A 3 -16.97 -7.14 3.75
N LYS A 4 -18.14 -6.51 3.88
CA LYS A 4 -19.35 -6.71 3.06
C LYS A 4 -19.21 -6.31 1.57
N TYR A 5 -18.09 -5.72 1.17
CA TYR A 5 -17.94 -5.11 -0.17
C TYR A 5 -16.66 -5.62 -0.84
N ARG A 6 -16.79 -6.54 -1.79
CA ARG A 6 -15.72 -7.00 -2.69
C ARG A 6 -15.90 -6.34 -4.06
N PHE A 7 -14.80 -5.97 -4.69
CA PHE A 7 -14.76 -5.29 -5.99
C PHE A 7 -13.92 -6.06 -7.01
N ASP A 8 -13.83 -7.38 -6.86
CA ASP A 8 -13.11 -8.27 -7.78
C ASP A 8 -13.54 -8.02 -9.25
N GLU A 9 -12.55 -7.98 -10.14
CA GLU A 9 -12.72 -7.68 -11.57
C GLU A 9 -13.36 -6.32 -11.90
N ARG A 10 -13.44 -5.40 -10.92
CA ARG A 10 -13.89 -4.03 -11.15
C ARG A 10 -12.72 -3.06 -11.21
N VAL A 11 -12.83 -2.07 -12.09
CA VAL A 11 -11.90 -0.94 -12.15
C VAL A 11 -12.47 0.25 -11.38
N ALA A 12 -11.65 0.85 -10.52
CA ALA A 12 -11.98 2.09 -9.81
C ALA A 12 -11.01 3.21 -10.22
N ILE A 13 -11.54 4.37 -10.60
CA ILE A 13 -10.76 5.56 -10.91
C ILE A 13 -10.80 6.48 -9.70
N VAL A 14 -9.64 6.86 -9.18
CA VAL A 14 -9.52 7.79 -8.05
C VAL A 14 -8.75 9.02 -8.51
N THR A 15 -9.46 10.14 -8.63
CA THR A 15 -8.87 11.45 -8.93
C THR A 15 -8.27 12.06 -7.66
N GLY A 16 -7.08 12.64 -7.75
CA GLY A 16 -6.40 13.24 -6.58
C GLY A 16 -5.81 12.23 -5.58
N ALA A 17 -5.43 11.03 -6.02
CA ALA A 17 -4.86 10.00 -5.14
C ALA A 17 -3.34 10.14 -4.86
N GLY A 18 -2.69 11.21 -5.33
CA GLY A 18 -1.27 11.47 -5.06
C GLY A 18 -0.96 11.67 -3.57
N ALA A 19 -1.95 12.08 -2.76
CA ALA A 19 -1.79 12.26 -1.31
C ALA A 19 -3.12 12.15 -0.55
N GLY A 20 -3.03 12.15 0.79
CA GLY A 20 -4.17 12.32 1.69
C GLY A 20 -5.27 11.27 1.54
N LEU A 21 -6.53 11.72 1.58
CA LEU A 21 -7.70 10.84 1.54
C LEU A 21 -7.79 10.08 0.21
N GLY A 22 -7.49 10.73 -0.92
CA GLY A 22 -7.52 10.06 -2.23
C GLY A 22 -6.62 8.83 -2.25
N ARG A 23 -5.39 8.95 -1.71
CA ARG A 23 -4.46 7.82 -1.57
C ARG A 23 -5.04 6.72 -0.68
N ALA A 24 -5.63 7.08 0.46
CA ALA A 24 -6.23 6.12 1.38
C ALA A 24 -7.40 5.35 0.73
N TYR A 25 -8.27 6.03 -0.02
CA TYR A 25 -9.37 5.39 -0.75
C TYR A 25 -8.87 4.49 -1.88
N ALA A 26 -7.83 4.89 -2.60
CA ALA A 26 -7.22 4.06 -3.64
C ALA A 26 -6.73 2.72 -3.07
N HIS A 27 -5.98 2.76 -1.97
CA HIS A 27 -5.51 1.54 -1.31
C HIS A 27 -6.65 0.73 -0.68
N LEU A 28 -7.67 1.37 -0.10
CA LEU A 28 -8.82 0.66 0.45
C LEU A 28 -9.59 -0.11 -0.64
N LEU A 29 -9.82 0.51 -1.80
CA LEU A 29 -10.50 -0.14 -2.92
C LEU A 29 -9.66 -1.30 -3.48
N ALA A 30 -8.34 -1.10 -3.59
CA ALA A 30 -7.40 -2.15 -4.00
C ALA A 30 -7.43 -3.35 -3.04
N ALA A 31 -7.38 -3.10 -1.72
CA ALA A 31 -7.48 -4.13 -0.69
C ALA A 31 -8.80 -4.92 -0.72
N HIS A 32 -9.85 -4.36 -1.33
CA HIS A 32 -11.13 -5.04 -1.54
C HIS A 32 -11.27 -5.69 -2.93
N GLY A 33 -10.19 -5.77 -3.71
CA GLY A 33 -10.12 -6.50 -4.98
C GLY A 33 -10.32 -5.65 -6.24
N ALA A 34 -10.46 -4.33 -6.11
CA ALA A 34 -10.54 -3.47 -7.29
C ALA A 34 -9.17 -3.32 -7.97
N LYS A 35 -9.16 -3.20 -9.30
CA LYS A 35 -8.04 -2.66 -10.06
C LYS A 35 -8.14 -1.13 -9.98
N VAL A 36 -7.18 -0.46 -9.34
CA VAL A 36 -7.31 0.97 -9.04
C VAL A 36 -6.40 1.79 -9.93
N TYR A 37 -6.98 2.77 -10.60
CA TYR A 37 -6.28 3.72 -11.45
C TYR A 37 -6.32 5.11 -10.83
N VAL A 38 -5.15 5.72 -10.67
CA VAL A 38 -4.96 7.06 -10.09
C VAL A 38 -4.70 8.06 -11.21
N ASP A 39 -5.57 9.06 -11.32
CA ASP A 39 -5.50 10.10 -12.34
C ASP A 39 -4.90 11.40 -11.80
N VAL A 40 -3.91 11.92 -12.51
CA VAL A 40 -3.37 13.28 -12.42
C VAL A 40 -3.45 13.94 -13.81
N ALA A 41 -4.69 14.26 -14.21
CA ALA A 41 -5.08 15.08 -15.36
C ALA A 41 -4.14 15.00 -16.59
N THR A 42 -4.31 14.01 -17.47
CA THR A 42 -3.69 14.06 -18.81
C THR A 42 -4.45 13.31 -19.90
N LEU A 43 -4.30 13.78 -21.15
CA LEU A 43 -4.82 13.16 -22.38
C LEU A 43 -4.06 11.90 -22.83
N TYR A 44 -3.63 10.99 -21.94
CA TYR A 44 -2.92 9.75 -22.36
C TYR A 44 -3.20 8.54 -21.45
N VAL A 45 -4.29 8.60 -20.68
CA VAL A 45 -4.60 7.60 -19.63
C VAL A 45 -5.52 6.47 -20.11
N ALA A 46 -6.31 6.72 -21.16
CA ALA A 46 -7.35 5.83 -21.63
C ALA A 46 -6.84 4.42 -22.04
N PRO A 47 -5.68 4.25 -22.70
CA PRO A 47 -5.17 2.92 -23.05
C PRO A 47 -4.86 2.06 -21.81
N THR A 48 -4.27 2.64 -20.77
CA THR A 48 -3.98 1.94 -19.52
C THR A 48 -5.26 1.48 -18.85
N ILE A 49 -6.26 2.37 -18.75
CA ILE A 49 -7.57 2.02 -18.18
C ILE A 49 -8.23 0.90 -19.00
N ALA A 50 -8.23 1.03 -20.33
CA ALA A 50 -8.81 0.03 -21.23
C ALA A 50 -8.13 -1.34 -21.04
N TYR A 51 -6.81 -1.38 -20.91
CA TYR A 51 -6.09 -2.62 -20.65
C TYR A 51 -6.41 -3.20 -19.27
N LEU A 52 -6.48 -2.39 -18.21
CA LEU A 52 -6.86 -2.85 -16.87
C LEU A 52 -8.29 -3.42 -16.82
N CYS A 53 -9.19 -2.94 -17.68
CA CYS A 53 -10.54 -3.49 -17.87
C CYS A 53 -10.57 -4.80 -18.69
N HIS A 54 -9.50 -5.15 -19.39
CA HIS A 54 -9.47 -6.33 -20.25
C HIS A 54 -9.23 -7.61 -19.44
N GLU A 55 -9.86 -8.72 -19.84
CA GLU A 55 -9.75 -10.02 -19.14
C GLU A 55 -8.32 -10.57 -19.11
N SER A 56 -7.49 -10.19 -20.09
CA SER A 56 -6.09 -10.61 -20.15
C SER A 56 -5.19 -9.86 -19.17
N ALA A 57 -5.67 -8.85 -18.45
CA ALA A 57 -4.87 -8.11 -17.49
C ALA A 57 -4.48 -9.03 -16.33
N PRO A 58 -3.17 -9.34 -16.13
CA PRO A 58 -2.74 -10.36 -15.19
C PRO A 58 -2.65 -9.83 -13.75
N CYS A 59 -3.51 -8.89 -13.36
CA CYS A 59 -3.44 -8.23 -12.06
C CYS A 59 -4.82 -7.91 -11.47
N THR A 60 -4.88 -7.95 -10.14
CA THR A 60 -5.98 -7.44 -9.31
C THR A 60 -5.40 -6.75 -8.07
N GLY A 61 -6.17 -5.89 -7.40
CA GLY A 61 -5.76 -5.23 -6.16
C GLY A 61 -4.51 -4.34 -6.27
N SER A 62 -4.14 -3.94 -7.49
CA SER A 62 -2.95 -3.13 -7.76
C SER A 62 -3.33 -1.68 -8.04
N VAL A 63 -2.46 -0.76 -7.65
CA VAL A 63 -2.61 0.68 -7.89
C VAL A 63 -1.68 1.09 -9.03
N PHE A 64 -2.18 1.84 -10.00
CA PHE A 64 -1.38 2.39 -11.09
C PHE A 64 -1.47 3.91 -11.13
N GLU A 65 -0.34 4.56 -11.39
CA GLU A 65 -0.23 5.99 -11.64
C GLU A 65 0.21 6.20 -13.09
N SER A 66 -0.31 7.24 -13.74
CA SER A 66 0.23 7.66 -15.02
C SER A 66 0.09 9.15 -15.25
N GLY A 67 1.03 9.73 -15.99
CA GLY A 67 1.01 11.13 -16.39
C GLY A 67 2.08 11.39 -17.45
N GLY A 68 1.83 12.32 -18.37
CA GLY A 68 2.81 12.71 -19.40
C GLY A 68 3.27 11.57 -20.33
N GLY A 69 2.48 10.50 -20.48
CA GLY A 69 2.84 9.30 -21.26
C GLY A 69 3.61 8.22 -20.49
N TRP A 70 3.87 8.42 -19.20
CA TRP A 70 4.45 7.42 -18.30
C TRP A 70 3.37 6.69 -17.51
N VAL A 71 3.56 5.41 -17.23
CA VAL A 71 2.68 4.57 -16.40
C VAL A 71 3.56 3.73 -15.47
N ALA A 72 3.22 3.64 -14.19
CA ALA A 72 3.82 2.67 -13.28
C ALA A 72 2.81 2.14 -12.26
N GLN A 73 3.14 0.97 -11.73
CA GLN A 73 2.47 0.41 -10.57
C GLN A 73 3.02 1.04 -9.28
N VAL A 74 2.13 1.40 -8.37
CA VAL A 74 2.44 1.94 -7.05
C VAL A 74 2.10 0.88 -6.00
N GLN A 75 3.02 0.71 -5.05
CA GLN A 75 2.85 -0.22 -3.92
C GLN A 75 3.14 0.49 -2.61
N PHE A 76 2.73 -0.13 -1.50
CA PHE A 76 3.19 0.30 -0.19
C PHE A 76 4.65 -0.08 0.04
N THR A 77 5.31 0.77 0.80
CA THR A 77 6.63 0.52 1.36
C THR A 77 6.54 0.81 2.85
N ARG A 78 7.09 -0.08 3.68
CA ARG A 78 7.16 0.03 5.13
C ARG A 78 8.62 0.02 5.57
N ALA A 79 9.02 0.99 6.38
CA ALA A 79 10.32 0.98 7.07
C ALA A 79 10.51 -0.33 7.87
N GLU A 80 11.77 -0.70 8.16
CA GLU A 80 12.08 -1.85 9.02
C GLU A 80 11.45 -1.69 10.42
N GLY A 81 11.40 -0.44 10.89
CA GLY A 81 10.81 -0.08 12.18
C GLY A 81 11.77 -0.34 13.33
N HIS A 82 11.25 -0.26 14.56
CA HIS A 82 12.03 -0.49 15.77
C HIS A 82 11.21 -1.34 16.74
N PHE A 83 11.83 -2.39 17.30
CA PHE A 83 11.21 -3.22 18.33
C PHE A 83 11.63 -2.75 19.72
N PHE A 84 10.66 -2.32 20.51
CA PHE A 84 10.88 -1.97 21.91
C PHE A 84 11.07 -3.21 22.79
N ASN A 85 11.82 -3.04 23.88
CA ASN A 85 11.86 -4.04 24.94
C ASN A 85 10.56 -4.00 25.74
N LEU A 86 9.81 -5.11 25.70
CA LEU A 86 8.50 -5.26 26.36
C LEU A 86 8.60 -5.50 27.87
N ASP A 87 9.79 -5.74 28.42
CA ASP A 87 10.01 -5.84 29.88
C ASP A 87 9.94 -4.46 30.57
N LYS A 88 9.91 -3.38 29.79
CA LYS A 88 9.82 -1.99 30.25
C LYS A 88 8.57 -1.32 29.67
N PRO A 89 7.95 -0.37 30.39
CA PRO A 89 6.91 0.46 29.81
C PRO A 89 7.42 1.22 28.57
N ILE A 90 6.65 1.19 27.48
CA ILE A 90 6.93 1.98 26.28
C ILE A 90 6.38 3.40 26.52
N SER A 91 7.27 4.36 26.76
CA SER A 91 6.91 5.77 26.93
C SER A 91 6.95 6.54 25.61
N ILE A 92 6.38 7.74 25.59
CA ILE A 92 6.41 8.61 24.40
C ILE A 92 7.83 9.08 24.08
N GLU A 93 8.67 9.26 25.11
CA GLU A 93 10.08 9.64 24.99
C GLU A 93 10.87 8.51 24.34
N ALA A 94 10.63 7.26 24.75
CA ALA A 94 11.27 6.10 24.14
C ALA A 94 10.96 6.01 22.62
N VAL A 95 9.74 6.34 22.21
CA VAL A 95 9.37 6.42 20.79
C VAL A 95 10.11 7.56 20.08
N ALA A 96 10.17 8.74 20.71
CA ALA A 96 10.88 9.90 20.16
C ALA A 96 12.37 9.62 19.96
N ASP A 97 13.02 8.95 20.92
CA ASP A 97 14.44 8.60 20.87
C ASP A 97 14.78 7.65 19.71
N GLN A 98 13.83 6.78 19.32
CA GLN A 98 13.99 5.80 18.25
C GLN A 98 13.39 6.27 16.92
N TRP A 99 12.96 7.53 16.81
CA TRP A 99 12.25 8.03 15.64
C TRP A 99 13.02 7.87 14.33
N LYS A 100 14.36 8.02 14.41
CA LYS A 100 15.25 7.82 13.27
C LYS A 100 15.14 6.41 12.68
N ASP A 101 15.14 5.39 13.53
CA ASP A 101 15.06 3.99 13.09
C ASP A 101 13.64 3.65 12.62
N ILE A 102 12.62 4.16 13.32
CA ILE A 102 11.20 3.99 12.95
C ILE A 102 10.90 4.55 11.55
N THR A 103 11.60 5.62 11.16
CA THR A 103 11.39 6.32 9.88
C THR A 103 12.50 6.07 8.86
N ASP A 104 13.40 5.10 9.10
CA ASP A 104 14.43 4.74 8.14
C ASP A 104 13.90 3.79 7.06
N PHE A 105 13.87 4.29 5.83
CA PHE A 105 13.45 3.52 4.66
C PHE A 105 14.63 2.84 3.92
N SER A 106 15.86 2.95 4.43
CA SER A 106 17.06 2.37 3.80
C SER A 106 16.97 0.85 3.59
N LYS A 107 16.21 0.16 4.45
CA LYS A 107 15.94 -1.29 4.39
C LYS A 107 14.45 -1.59 4.29
N ALA A 108 13.69 -0.70 3.66
CA ALA A 108 12.25 -0.83 3.62
C ALA A 108 11.78 -2.08 2.85
N THR A 109 10.62 -2.59 3.25
CA THR A 109 9.98 -3.79 2.70
C THR A 109 8.62 -3.46 2.11
N ASN A 110 8.13 -4.27 1.17
CA ASN A 110 6.73 -4.21 0.77
C ASN A 110 5.91 -5.08 1.74
N PRO A 111 5.02 -4.49 2.56
CA PRO A 111 4.22 -5.25 3.53
C PRO A 111 3.26 -6.26 2.88
N GLU A 112 2.89 -6.09 1.62
CA GLU A 112 2.01 -7.02 0.89
C GLU A 112 2.74 -8.30 0.44
N LEU A 113 4.08 -8.29 0.42
CA LEU A 113 4.92 -9.45 0.10
C LEU A 113 5.35 -10.23 1.36
N ASP A 114 5.01 -9.75 2.55
CA ASP A 114 5.33 -10.44 3.79
C ASP A 114 4.44 -11.68 3.94
N GLU A 115 5.01 -12.89 3.89
CA GLU A 115 4.28 -14.11 4.30
C GLU A 115 3.86 -14.04 5.78
N VAL A 116 4.73 -13.45 6.61
CA VAL A 116 4.54 -13.26 8.05
C VAL A 116 5.04 -11.88 8.41
N THR A 117 4.21 -11.11 9.10
CA THR A 117 4.56 -9.75 9.52
C THR A 117 5.75 -9.74 10.47
N PRO A 118 6.58 -8.68 10.47
CA PRO A 118 7.73 -8.59 11.38
C PRO A 118 7.35 -8.77 12.85
N GLN A 119 6.21 -8.22 13.27
CA GLN A 119 5.70 -8.33 14.62
C GLN A 119 5.40 -9.78 15.00
N LEU A 120 4.77 -10.53 14.09
CA LEU A 120 4.46 -11.93 14.34
C LEU A 120 5.73 -12.80 14.37
N LYS A 121 6.71 -12.53 13.48
CA LYS A 121 8.04 -13.17 13.55
C LYS A 121 8.70 -12.99 14.91
N GLN A 122 8.64 -11.78 15.48
CA GLN A 122 9.22 -11.49 16.78
C GLN A 122 8.49 -12.20 17.93
N ILE A 123 7.16 -12.32 17.87
CA ILE A 123 6.38 -13.09 18.86
C ILE A 123 6.77 -14.57 18.78
N MET A 124 6.81 -15.13 17.57
CA MET A 124 7.14 -16.54 17.35
C MET A 124 8.57 -16.89 17.78
N SER A 125 9.54 -15.96 17.72
CA SER A 125 10.91 -16.22 18.17
C SER A 125 11.07 -16.20 19.70
N LYS A 126 10.04 -15.79 20.44
CA LYS A 126 10.04 -15.68 21.91
C LYS A 126 9.20 -16.78 22.59
N ILE A 127 8.56 -17.64 21.80
CA ILE A 127 7.82 -18.84 22.24
C ILE A 127 8.73 -20.04 22.00
#